data_AF-A0A7X9RJC9-F1
#
_entry.id   AF-A0A7X9RJC9-F1
#
_cell.length_a   1.000
_cell.length_b   1.000
_cell.length_c   1.000
_cell.angle_alpha   90.00
_cell.angle_beta   90.00
_cell.angle_gamma   90.00
#
_symmetry.space_group_name_H-M   'P 1'
#
loop_
_entity.id
_entity.type
_entity.pdbx_description
1 polymer ?
#
loop_
_entity_poly.entity_id
_entity_poly.type
_entity_poly.pdbx_seq_one_letter_code
_entity_poly.pdbx_strand_id
1 'polypeptide(L)'
;MEITKFLEILHDKKFMDYRKMSNKYSDTFQEYLDTLSMFYKKLPLEDAQGNFMVFLEEPLKIQTSTLRTLFQNQSDLYSKKSLETEIIATSAIENIDFSRDSVRSILSGQASKNEEERRIEGLKKGLEFISDPGNKITEENLYKLYKMVIGKYLDEENQLKEGNLYRHDSVYVVGTKVEHTGISYKQVPSYMKSLVKYINQKDDILIWSLSSGHIK
;
A
#
# COMPACT_ATOMS: atom_id res chain seq x y z
N MET A 1 32.76 -4.04 12.06
CA MET A 1 33.05 -2.77 11.38
C MET A 1 33.21 -1.66 12.40
N GLU A 2 34.09 -0.69 12.13
CA GLU A 2 34.23 0.54 12.93
C GLU A 2 32.93 1.35 12.97
N ILE A 3 32.51 1.80 14.16
CA ILE A 3 31.24 2.51 14.38
C ILE A 3 31.15 3.78 13.52
N THR A 4 32.24 4.52 13.38
CA THR A 4 32.29 5.74 12.57
C THR A 4 31.98 5.47 11.10
N LYS A 5 32.48 4.35 10.57
CA LYS A 5 32.25 3.92 9.19
C LYS A 5 30.83 3.38 8.99
N PHE A 6 30.29 2.67 9.98
CA PHE A 6 28.88 2.26 10.00
C PHE A 6 27.94 3.47 9.90
N LEU A 7 28.16 4.49 10.73
CA LEU A 7 27.34 5.70 10.76
C LEU A 7 27.48 6.53 9.49
N GLU A 8 28.67 6.56 8.88
CA GLU A 8 28.88 7.22 7.58
C GLU A 8 28.02 6.57 6.48
N ILE A 9 28.01 5.23 6.41
CA ILE A 9 27.23 4.47 5.42
C ILE A 9 25.72 4.60 5.70
N LEU A 10 25.31 4.52 6.97
CA LEU A 10 23.90 4.64 7.39
C LEU A 10 23.30 6.02 7.05
N HIS A 11 24.10 7.09 7.15
CA HIS A 11 23.67 8.45 6.83
C HIS A 11 23.90 8.87 5.37
N ASP A 12 24.34 7.96 4.49
CA ASP A 12 24.48 8.26 3.08
C ASP A 12 23.11 8.63 2.48
N LYS A 13 23.06 9.70 1.68
CA LYS A 13 21.84 10.14 0.99
C LYS A 13 21.25 9.08 0.07
N LYS A 14 22.06 8.12 -0.37
CA LYS A 14 21.70 6.99 -1.22
C LYS A 14 21.51 5.69 -0.45
N PHE A 15 21.36 5.73 0.88
CA PHE A 15 21.19 4.57 1.75
C PHE A 15 20.14 3.56 1.23
N MET A 16 19.04 4.03 0.64
CA MET A 16 17.99 3.15 0.07
C MET A 16 18.35 2.49 -1.26
N ASP A 17 19.42 2.91 -1.93
CA ASP A 17 19.85 2.37 -3.23
C ASP A 17 21.02 1.39 -3.04
N TYR A 18 20.68 0.14 -2.73
CA TYR A 18 21.64 -0.92 -2.41
C TYR A 18 22.66 -1.15 -3.53
N ARG A 19 22.29 -0.93 -4.80
CA ARG A 19 23.20 -1.07 -5.94
C ARG A 19 24.23 0.05 -5.96
N LYS A 20 23.83 1.30 -5.69
CA LYS A 20 24.78 2.42 -5.59
C LYS A 20 25.63 2.30 -4.33
N MET A 21 25.07 1.81 -3.23
CA MET A 21 25.79 1.59 -1.98
C MET A 21 26.83 0.48 -2.11
N SER A 22 26.48 -0.66 -2.73
CA SER A 22 27.42 -1.77 -2.98
C SER A 22 28.58 -1.34 -3.86
N ASN A 23 28.35 -0.44 -4.82
CA ASN A 23 29.40 0.07 -5.68
C ASN A 23 30.30 1.09 -4.97
N LYS A 24 29.73 1.96 -4.12
CA LYS A 24 30.47 3.00 -3.40
C LYS A 24 31.29 2.43 -2.22
N TYR A 25 30.75 1.41 -1.56
CA TYR A 25 31.31 0.82 -0.34
C TYR A 25 31.68 -0.66 -0.56
N SER A 26 32.14 -1.04 -1.76
CA SER A 26 32.38 -2.43 -2.19
C SER A 26 33.05 -3.31 -1.13
N ASP A 27 34.06 -2.77 -0.47
CA ASP A 27 34.94 -3.54 0.40
C ASP A 27 34.33 -3.77 1.79
N THR A 28 33.36 -2.93 2.20
CA THR A 28 32.74 -2.99 3.54
C THR A 28 31.22 -3.14 3.50
N PHE A 29 30.62 -3.25 2.32
CA PHE A 29 29.16 -3.29 2.19
C PHE A 29 28.55 -4.55 2.81
N GLN A 30 29.21 -5.71 2.66
CA GLN A 30 28.72 -6.95 3.27
C GLN A 30 28.80 -6.88 4.80
N GLU A 31 29.95 -6.46 5.34
CA GLU A 31 30.13 -6.25 6.78
C GLU A 31 29.14 -5.22 7.35
N TYR A 32 28.78 -4.22 6.54
CA TYR A 32 27.72 -3.27 6.84
C TYR A 32 26.35 -3.93 6.94
N LEU A 33 25.95 -4.76 5.97
CA LEU A 33 24.67 -5.48 6.01
C LEU A 33 24.57 -6.41 7.22
N ASP A 34 25.67 -7.10 7.55
CA ASP A 34 25.72 -7.99 8.71
C ASP A 34 25.54 -7.20 10.02
N THR A 35 26.21 -6.04 10.14
CA THR A 35 26.06 -5.14 11.28
C THR A 35 24.64 -4.56 11.34
N LEU A 36 24.10 -4.13 10.19
CA LEU A 36 22.77 -3.55 10.07
C LEU A 36 21.67 -4.55 10.49
N SER A 37 21.89 -5.85 10.27
CA SER A 37 20.98 -6.91 10.67
C SER A 37 20.71 -6.97 12.18
N MET A 38 21.66 -6.48 12.99
CA MET A 38 21.53 -6.40 14.46
C MET A 38 20.55 -5.32 14.92
N PHE A 39 20.22 -4.36 14.05
CA PHE A 39 19.32 -3.22 14.33
C PHE A 39 17.92 -3.39 13.74
N TYR A 40 17.68 -4.49 13.03
CA TYR A 40 16.37 -4.80 12.48
C TYR A 40 15.43 -5.35 13.54
N LYS A 41 14.20 -4.83 13.55
CA LYS A 41 13.07 -5.48 14.19
C LYS A 41 12.30 -6.31 13.17
N LYS A 42 12.11 -7.59 13.51
CA LYS A 42 11.31 -8.52 12.70
C LYS A 42 9.83 -8.20 12.86
N LEU A 43 9.13 -8.14 11.74
CA LEU A 43 7.68 -8.06 11.70
C LEU A 43 7.10 -9.47 11.63
N PRO A 44 5.89 -9.71 12.18
CA PRO A 44 5.18 -10.98 12.01
C PRO A 44 4.53 -11.08 10.62
N LEU A 45 5.26 -10.66 9.58
CA LEU A 45 4.89 -10.66 8.19
C LEU A 45 6.01 -11.31 7.37
N GLU A 46 5.65 -12.13 6.39
CA GLU A 46 6.60 -12.80 5.52
C GLU A 46 6.50 -12.24 4.09
N ASP A 47 7.63 -12.25 3.38
CA ASP A 47 7.69 -11.98 1.95
C ASP A 47 7.26 -13.21 1.12
N ALA A 48 7.25 -13.07 -0.20
CA ALA A 48 6.84 -14.16 -1.11
C ALA A 48 7.76 -15.39 -1.05
N GLN A 49 8.96 -15.26 -0.47
CA GLN A 49 9.93 -16.33 -0.28
C GLN A 49 9.86 -16.94 1.14
N GLY A 50 8.99 -16.40 2.02
CA GLY A 50 8.83 -16.85 3.40
C GLY A 50 9.81 -16.21 4.39
N ASN A 51 10.59 -15.20 3.97
CA ASN A 51 11.45 -14.47 4.90
C ASN A 51 10.65 -13.41 5.63
N PHE A 52 10.92 -13.24 6.93
CA PHE A 52 10.28 -12.17 7.70
C PHE A 52 10.66 -10.79 7.17
N MET A 53 9.66 -9.93 7.01
CA MET A 53 9.87 -8.51 6.80
C MET A 53 10.52 -7.91 8.04
N VAL A 54 11.36 -6.91 7.81
CA VAL A 54 12.10 -6.21 8.86
C VAL A 54 12.00 -4.71 8.69
N PHE A 55 12.11 -3.98 9.79
CA PHE A 55 12.25 -2.52 9.77
C PHE A 55 13.38 -2.08 10.70
N LEU A 56 13.94 -0.91 10.42
CA LEU A 56 14.91 -0.24 11.30
C LEU A 56 14.15 0.63 12.29
N GLU A 57 14.42 0.44 13.58
CA GLU A 57 13.78 1.21 14.65
C GLU A 57 14.35 2.62 14.81
N GLU A 58 15.61 2.85 14.40
CA GLU A 58 16.18 4.19 14.49
C GLU A 58 15.32 5.20 13.71
N PRO A 59 15.11 6.42 14.24
CA PRO A 59 14.38 7.45 13.55
C PRO A 59 15.19 7.89 12.34
N LEU A 60 15.00 7.19 11.21
CA LEU A 60 15.24 7.76 9.90
C LEU A 60 14.61 9.14 9.95
N LYS A 61 15.38 10.19 9.61
CA LYS A 61 14.88 11.57 9.57
C LYS A 61 13.75 11.64 8.55
N ILE A 62 12.52 11.30 8.96
CA ILE A 62 11.34 11.45 8.13
C ILE A 62 11.22 12.95 7.89
N GLN A 63 11.14 13.34 6.62
CA GLN A 63 11.02 14.76 6.28
C GLN A 63 9.79 15.31 7.00
N THR A 64 9.97 16.40 7.75
CA THR A 64 8.90 17.01 8.55
C THR A 64 7.70 17.41 7.70
N SER A 65 7.92 17.72 6.41
CA SER A 65 6.86 17.93 5.42
C SER A 65 5.96 16.71 5.25
N THR A 66 6.53 15.51 5.12
CA THR A 66 5.79 14.25 4.99
C THR A 66 4.98 13.95 6.24
N LEU A 67 5.56 14.15 7.43
CA LEU A 67 4.84 13.98 8.69
C LEU A 67 3.65 14.96 8.78
N ARG A 68 3.84 16.23 8.43
CA ARG A 68 2.73 17.20 8.43
C ARG A 68 1.59 16.77 7.51
N THR A 69 1.89 16.22 6.33
CA THR A 69 0.85 15.69 5.43
C THR A 69 0.14 14.48 6.03
N LEU A 70 0.86 13.56 6.67
CA LEU A 70 0.28 12.39 7.32
C LEU A 70 -0.60 12.76 8.54
N PHE A 71 -0.20 13.78 9.30
CA PHE A 71 -0.90 14.27 10.49
C PHE A 71 -1.94 15.36 10.20
N GLN A 72 -2.13 15.77 8.94
CA GLN A 72 -3.24 16.63 8.59
C GLN A 72 -4.55 15.89 8.92
N ASN A 73 -5.43 16.54 9.68
CA ASN A 73 -6.74 16.00 10.01
C ASN A 73 -7.46 15.58 8.72
N GLN A 74 -7.61 14.27 8.54
CA GLN A 74 -8.44 13.68 7.50
C GLN A 74 -9.92 13.69 7.94
N SER A 75 -10.31 14.68 8.75
CA SER A 75 -11.60 14.73 9.44
C SER A 75 -12.76 15.10 8.51
N ASP A 76 -12.45 15.63 7.34
CA ASP A 76 -13.44 15.90 6.33
C ASP A 76 -13.42 14.74 5.33
N LEU A 77 -14.57 14.07 5.19
CA LEU A 77 -14.90 13.26 4.00
C LEU A 77 -14.23 13.89 2.79
N TYR A 78 -13.46 13.11 2.02
CA TYR A 78 -12.64 13.62 0.92
C TYR A 78 -13.37 14.75 0.19
N SER A 79 -12.79 15.94 0.21
CA SER A 79 -13.39 17.08 -0.48
C SER A 79 -13.69 16.66 -1.94
N LYS A 80 -14.76 17.18 -2.55
CA LYS A 80 -15.11 16.80 -3.94
C LYS A 80 -13.91 16.90 -4.89
N LYS A 81 -13.04 17.88 -4.67
CA LYS A 81 -11.80 18.10 -5.43
C LYS A 81 -10.74 17.03 -5.15
N SER A 82 -10.61 16.59 -3.90
CA SER A 82 -9.71 15.49 -3.53
C SER A 82 -10.18 14.16 -4.12
N LEU A 83 -11.48 13.85 -4.04
CA LEU A 83 -12.07 12.68 -4.71
C LEU A 83 -11.85 12.72 -6.22
N GLU A 84 -12.13 13.86 -6.87
CA GLU A 84 -11.89 14.03 -8.30
C GLU A 84 -10.41 13.76 -8.64
N THR A 85 -9.48 14.31 -7.86
CA THR A 85 -8.04 14.12 -8.08
C THR A 85 -7.62 12.66 -7.92
N GLU A 86 -8.11 11.98 -6.88
CA GLU A 86 -7.79 10.58 -6.59
C GLU A 86 -8.33 9.63 -7.66
N ILE A 87 -9.59 9.84 -8.09
CA ILE A 87 -10.22 9.04 -9.13
C ILE A 87 -9.51 9.22 -10.47
N ILE A 88 -9.13 10.45 -10.82
CA ILE A 88 -8.38 10.75 -12.04
C ILE A 88 -7.00 10.07 -12.00
N ALA A 89 -6.28 10.17 -10.88
CA ALA A 89 -4.97 9.57 -10.73
C ALA A 89 -5.03 8.04 -10.81
N THR A 90 -5.98 7.43 -10.08
CA THR A 90 -6.20 5.99 -10.09
C THR A 90 -6.58 5.50 -11.49
N SER A 91 -7.54 6.17 -12.15
CA SER A 91 -7.96 5.79 -13.50
C SER A 91 -6.82 5.88 -14.52
N ALA A 92 -5.93 6.88 -14.39
CA ALA A 92 -4.77 7.03 -15.25
C ALA A 92 -3.72 5.92 -15.05
N ILE A 93 -3.52 5.45 -13.82
CA ILE A 93 -2.62 4.34 -13.51
C ILE A 93 -3.19 3.02 -14.05
N GLU A 94 -4.49 2.80 -13.85
CA GLU A 94 -5.19 1.56 -14.22
C GLU A 94 -5.63 1.54 -15.70
N ASN A 95 -5.23 2.52 -16.50
CA ASN A 95 -5.57 2.68 -17.91
C ASN A 95 -7.09 2.58 -18.19
N ILE A 96 -7.90 3.18 -17.31
CA ILE A 96 -9.34 3.33 -17.49
C ILE A 96 -9.57 4.58 -18.34
N ASP A 97 -10.34 4.49 -19.42
CA ASP A 97 -10.73 5.66 -20.19
C ASP A 97 -11.66 6.56 -19.36
N PHE A 98 -11.33 7.84 -19.24
CA PHE A 98 -12.17 8.81 -18.52
C PHE A 98 -12.10 10.20 -19.13
N SER A 99 -13.11 11.01 -18.86
CA SER A 99 -13.05 12.47 -19.02
C SER A 99 -13.27 13.14 -17.67
N ARG A 100 -12.68 14.33 -17.48
CA ARG A 100 -12.88 15.09 -16.24
C ARG A 100 -14.35 15.44 -16.01
N ASP A 101 -15.08 15.73 -17.09
CA ASP A 101 -16.50 16.03 -17.01
C ASP A 101 -17.31 14.82 -16.56
N SER A 102 -16.97 13.63 -17.08
CA SER A 102 -17.57 12.37 -16.66
C SER A 102 -17.34 12.10 -15.17
N VAL A 103 -16.11 12.27 -14.67
CA VAL A 103 -15.80 12.15 -13.23
C VAL A 103 -16.64 13.13 -12.40
N ARG A 104 -16.71 14.41 -12.79
CA ARG A 104 -17.50 15.44 -12.09
C ARG A 104 -18.99 15.15 -12.10
N SER A 105 -19.52 14.64 -13.21
CA SER A 105 -20.90 14.22 -13.37
C SER A 105 -21.27 13.13 -12.37
N ILE A 106 -20.44 12.08 -12.26
CA ILE A 106 -20.64 10.98 -11.30
C ILE A 106 -20.50 11.45 -9.85
N LEU A 107 -19.51 12.29 -9.56
CA LEU A 107 -19.34 12.89 -8.22
C LEU A 107 -20.53 13.78 -7.83
N SER A 108 -21.21 14.39 -8.80
CA SER A 108 -22.41 15.19 -8.59
C SER A 108 -23.70 14.38 -8.46
N GLY A 109 -23.63 13.05 -8.60
CA GLY A 109 -24.77 12.14 -8.43
C GLY A 109 -25.52 11.79 -9.71
N GLN A 110 -24.95 12.09 -10.89
CA GLN A 110 -25.52 11.62 -12.15
C GLN A 110 -25.27 10.11 -12.31
N ALA A 111 -26.21 9.42 -12.96
CA ALA A 111 -26.08 7.98 -13.23
C ALA A 111 -25.02 7.72 -14.31
N SER A 112 -24.25 6.64 -14.13
CA SER A 112 -23.28 6.16 -15.13
C SER A 112 -23.98 5.71 -16.41
N LYS A 113 -23.43 6.10 -17.55
CA LYS A 113 -24.03 5.83 -18.87
C LYS A 113 -23.38 4.65 -19.60
N ASN A 114 -22.09 4.42 -19.36
CA ASN A 114 -21.29 3.36 -20.00
C ASN A 114 -20.48 2.58 -18.97
N GLU A 115 -19.70 1.61 -19.43
CA GLU A 115 -18.92 0.72 -18.56
C GLU A 115 -17.80 1.48 -17.83
N GLU A 116 -17.16 2.40 -18.50
CA GLU A 116 -16.09 3.25 -17.99
C GLU A 116 -16.60 4.13 -16.84
N GLU A 117 -17.76 4.76 -17.01
CA GLU A 117 -18.43 5.55 -15.96
C GLU A 117 -18.87 4.68 -14.78
N ARG A 118 -19.22 3.42 -15.02
CA ARG A 118 -19.52 2.49 -13.92
C ARG A 118 -18.25 2.20 -13.12
N ARG A 119 -17.09 2.04 -13.75
CA ARG A 119 -15.80 1.88 -13.03
C ARG A 119 -15.48 3.12 -12.19
N ILE A 120 -15.69 4.33 -12.73
CA ILE A 120 -15.58 5.61 -12.00
C ILE A 120 -16.53 5.64 -10.80
N GLU A 121 -17.79 5.23 -10.97
CA GLU A 121 -18.77 5.14 -9.89
C GLU A 121 -18.35 4.11 -8.82
N GLY A 122 -17.74 3.00 -9.24
CA GLY A 122 -17.15 2.00 -8.36
C GLY A 122 -16.03 2.60 -7.49
N LEU A 123 -15.10 3.33 -8.10
CA LEU A 123 -14.02 4.04 -7.40
C LEU A 123 -14.57 5.05 -6.40
N LYS A 124 -15.55 5.87 -6.80
CA LYS A 124 -16.22 6.81 -5.89
C LYS A 124 -16.76 6.10 -4.64
N LYS A 125 -17.54 5.04 -4.83
CA LYS A 125 -18.14 4.27 -3.72
C LYS A 125 -17.06 3.62 -2.85
N GLY A 126 -15.97 3.14 -3.46
CA GLY A 126 -14.83 2.59 -2.74
C GLY A 126 -14.14 3.63 -1.86
N LEU A 127 -13.89 4.84 -2.37
CA LEU A 127 -13.31 5.95 -1.61
C LEU A 127 -14.21 6.40 -0.46
N GLU A 128 -15.52 6.47 -0.70
CA GLU A 128 -16.52 6.72 0.35
C GLU A 128 -16.48 5.62 1.42
N PHE A 129 -16.41 4.34 1.02
CA PHE A 129 -16.31 3.20 1.92
C PHE A 129 -15.07 3.24 2.82
N ILE A 130 -13.89 3.52 2.28
CA ILE A 130 -12.64 3.58 3.08
C ILE A 130 -12.58 4.82 3.98
N SER A 131 -13.29 5.89 3.63
CA SER A 131 -13.31 7.12 4.44
C SER A 131 -14.12 7.01 5.73
N ASP A 132 -14.99 6.01 5.83
CA ASP A 132 -15.75 5.73 7.05
C ASP A 132 -14.87 4.93 8.04
N PRO A 133 -14.49 5.50 9.20
CA PRO A 133 -13.64 4.82 10.18
C PRO A 133 -14.29 3.57 10.81
N GLY A 134 -15.60 3.38 10.64
CA GLY A 134 -16.31 2.17 11.00
C GLY A 134 -15.94 0.96 10.14
N ASN A 135 -15.52 1.19 8.90
CA ASN A 135 -15.06 0.15 7.98
C ASN A 135 -13.63 -0.27 8.28
N LYS A 136 -13.45 -1.05 9.35
CA LYS A 136 -12.15 -1.60 9.74
C LYS A 136 -11.54 -2.44 8.63
N ILE A 137 -10.20 -2.50 8.58
CA ILE A 137 -9.47 -3.34 7.64
C ILE A 137 -9.61 -4.80 8.09
N THR A 138 -10.59 -5.51 7.53
CA THR A 138 -10.82 -6.95 7.73
C THR A 138 -10.86 -7.66 6.38
N GLU A 139 -10.69 -8.98 6.36
CA GLU A 139 -10.77 -9.77 5.12
C GLU A 139 -12.14 -9.58 4.42
N GLU A 140 -13.22 -9.51 5.20
CA GLU A 140 -14.59 -9.29 4.68
C GLU A 140 -14.76 -7.89 4.10
N ASN A 141 -14.23 -6.86 4.75
CA ASN A 141 -14.34 -5.49 4.24
C ASN A 141 -13.45 -5.26 3.02
N LEU A 142 -12.29 -5.91 2.93
CA LEU A 142 -11.48 -5.93 1.71
C LEU A 142 -12.22 -6.62 0.55
N TYR A 143 -12.90 -7.74 0.82
CA TYR A 143 -13.74 -8.40 -0.18
C TYR A 143 -14.93 -7.52 -0.63
N LYS A 144 -15.61 -6.85 0.30
CA LYS A 144 -16.67 -5.87 -0.03
C LYS A 144 -16.14 -4.74 -0.90
N LEU A 145 -14.99 -4.16 -0.54
CA LEU A 145 -14.34 -3.11 -1.30
C LEU A 145 -14.02 -3.59 -2.73
N TYR A 146 -13.43 -4.77 -2.88
CA TYR A 146 -13.19 -5.40 -4.18
C TYR A 146 -14.48 -5.52 -5.01
N LYS A 147 -15.55 -6.12 -4.45
CA LYS A 147 -16.83 -6.30 -5.17
C LYS A 147 -17.46 -4.96 -5.57
N MET A 148 -17.33 -3.94 -4.72
CA MET A 148 -17.88 -2.61 -4.94
C MET A 148 -17.16 -1.87 -6.07
N VAL A 149 -15.83 -1.92 -6.07
CA VAL A 149 -14.97 -1.11 -6.95
C VAL A 149 -14.80 -1.75 -8.33
N ILE A 150 -14.47 -3.05 -8.38
CA ILE A 150 -14.05 -3.70 -9.64
C ILE A 150 -14.74 -5.05 -9.89
N GLY A 151 -15.07 -5.81 -8.84
CA GLY A 151 -15.43 -7.22 -8.98
C GLY A 151 -16.73 -7.53 -9.73
N LYS A 152 -17.54 -6.53 -10.05
CA LYS A 152 -18.75 -6.66 -10.89
C LYS A 152 -18.54 -6.21 -12.34
N TYR A 153 -17.35 -5.67 -12.65
CA TYR A 153 -16.95 -5.20 -13.98
C TYR A 153 -15.94 -6.14 -14.65
N LEU A 154 -15.60 -7.25 -13.99
CA LEU A 154 -14.76 -8.30 -14.54
C LEU A 154 -15.62 -9.37 -15.20
N ASP A 155 -15.09 -9.99 -16.26
CA ASP A 155 -15.69 -11.19 -16.85
C ASP A 155 -15.83 -12.30 -15.82
N GLU A 156 -16.84 -13.16 -15.97
CA GLU A 156 -17.18 -14.20 -14.99
C GLU A 156 -15.99 -15.09 -14.62
N GLU A 157 -15.13 -15.40 -15.59
CA GLU A 157 -13.90 -16.19 -15.40
C GLU A 157 -12.86 -15.49 -14.50
N ASN A 158 -12.85 -14.16 -14.50
CA ASN A 158 -11.93 -13.32 -13.75
C ASN A 158 -12.50 -12.89 -12.39
N GLN A 159 -13.76 -13.20 -12.10
CA GLN A 159 -14.38 -12.91 -10.82
C GLN A 159 -13.94 -13.90 -9.73
N LEU A 160 -14.01 -13.45 -8.48
CA LEU A 160 -13.87 -14.35 -7.34
C LEU A 160 -15.05 -15.33 -7.32
N LYS A 161 -14.74 -16.61 -7.16
CA LYS A 161 -15.73 -17.67 -6.98
C LYS A 161 -16.54 -17.42 -5.71
N GLU A 162 -17.80 -17.85 -5.72
CA GLU A 162 -18.66 -17.74 -4.55
C GLU A 162 -18.01 -18.40 -3.33
N GLY A 163 -18.08 -17.73 -2.18
CA GLY A 163 -17.43 -18.17 -0.93
C GLY A 163 -15.92 -17.92 -0.85
N ASN A 164 -15.25 -17.49 -1.92
CA ASN A 164 -13.82 -17.19 -1.91
C ASN A 164 -13.56 -15.68 -1.73
N LEU A 165 -12.75 -15.34 -0.73
CA LEU A 165 -12.31 -13.95 -0.48
C LEU A 165 -11.17 -13.50 -1.39
N TYR A 166 -10.44 -14.45 -1.98
CA TYR A 166 -9.22 -14.21 -2.74
C TYR A 166 -9.22 -14.93 -4.07
N ARG A 167 -8.34 -14.46 -4.97
CA ARG A 167 -8.14 -15.07 -6.29
C ARG A 167 -7.82 -16.56 -6.16
N HIS A 168 -8.20 -17.29 -7.19
CA HIS A 168 -8.13 -18.75 -7.23
C HIS A 168 -7.22 -19.25 -8.36
N ASP A 169 -6.50 -18.34 -9.01
CA ASP A 169 -5.50 -18.65 -10.03
C ASP A 169 -4.31 -17.69 -9.95
N SER A 170 -3.26 -18.02 -10.69
CA SER A 170 -2.04 -17.25 -10.84
C SER A 170 -2.32 -15.92 -11.54
N VAL A 171 -1.63 -14.87 -11.11
CA VAL A 171 -1.66 -13.56 -11.76
C VAL A 171 -0.24 -13.16 -12.13
N TYR A 172 -0.14 -12.49 -13.27
CA TYR A 172 1.10 -11.97 -13.79
C TYR A 172 0.99 -10.46 -13.78
N VAL A 173 1.95 -9.78 -13.16
CA VAL A 173 2.02 -8.32 -13.23
C VAL A 173 2.71 -7.99 -14.55
N VAL A 174 1.92 -7.45 -15.49
CA VAL A 174 2.36 -7.16 -16.85
C VAL A 174 2.61 -5.66 -16.98
N GLY A 175 3.87 -5.30 -17.24
CA GLY A 175 4.26 -3.98 -17.72
C GLY A 175 4.42 -4.02 -19.24
N THR A 176 5.63 -3.76 -19.74
CA THR A 176 5.96 -4.01 -21.16
C THR A 176 6.43 -5.45 -21.43
N LYS A 177 6.75 -6.20 -20.36
CA LYS A 177 7.00 -7.65 -20.31
C LYS A 177 6.39 -8.21 -19.01
N VAL A 178 6.31 -9.53 -18.87
CA VAL A 178 6.00 -10.14 -17.56
C VAL A 178 7.17 -9.82 -16.63
N GLU A 179 6.94 -8.93 -15.68
CA GLU A 179 8.00 -8.46 -14.77
C GLU A 179 8.07 -9.34 -13.52
N HIS A 180 6.92 -9.70 -12.94
CA HIS A 180 6.85 -10.50 -11.73
C HIS A 180 5.60 -11.41 -11.70
N THR A 181 5.76 -12.59 -11.13
CA THR A 181 4.63 -13.43 -10.72
C THR A 181 4.21 -13.02 -9.32
N GLY A 182 2.90 -12.86 -9.10
CA GLY A 182 2.39 -12.71 -7.74
C GLY A 182 2.68 -13.95 -6.91
N ILE A 183 2.55 -13.86 -5.58
CA ILE A 183 2.61 -15.02 -4.67
C ILE A 183 1.67 -16.15 -5.14
N SER A 184 1.87 -17.41 -4.77
CA SER A 184 0.91 -18.46 -5.12
C SER A 184 -0.49 -18.12 -4.59
N TYR A 185 -1.54 -18.29 -5.42
CA TYR A 185 -2.93 -18.08 -4.97
C TYR A 185 -3.29 -18.95 -3.76
N LYS A 186 -2.62 -20.09 -3.60
CA LYS A 186 -2.78 -21.00 -2.45
C LYS A 186 -2.27 -20.41 -1.14
N GLN A 187 -1.29 -19.51 -1.21
CA GLN A 187 -0.69 -18.85 -0.04
C GLN A 187 -1.39 -17.54 0.31
N VAL A 188 -2.07 -16.89 -0.65
CA VAL A 188 -2.75 -15.59 -0.44
C VAL A 188 -3.63 -15.57 0.81
N PRO A 189 -4.49 -16.58 1.09
CA PRO A 189 -5.34 -16.53 2.29
C PRO A 189 -4.53 -16.45 3.58
N SER A 190 -3.46 -17.23 3.71
CA SER A 190 -2.61 -17.22 4.90
C SER A 190 -1.89 -15.89 5.08
N TYR A 191 -1.37 -15.33 3.99
CA TYR A 191 -0.64 -14.06 4.00
C TYR A 191 -1.55 -12.88 4.32
N MET A 192 -2.75 -12.85 3.73
CA MET A 192 -3.74 -11.82 4.00
C MET A 192 -4.24 -11.88 5.45
N LYS A 193 -4.44 -13.08 6.00
CA LYS A 193 -4.77 -13.25 7.42
C LYS A 193 -3.68 -12.71 8.34
N SER A 194 -2.41 -12.97 8.04
CA SER A 194 -1.28 -12.40 8.78
C SER A 194 -1.23 -10.88 8.66
N LEU A 195 -1.44 -10.33 7.45
CA LEU A 195 -1.47 -8.90 7.20
C LEU A 195 -2.59 -8.19 7.96
N VAL A 196 -3.82 -8.69 7.84
CA VAL A 196 -4.99 -8.15 8.55
C VAL A 196 -4.80 -8.25 10.05
N LYS A 197 -4.28 -9.37 10.55
CA LYS A 197 -3.95 -9.51 11.98
C LYS A 197 -2.94 -8.44 12.41
N TYR A 198 -1.86 -8.25 11.66
CA TYR A 198 -0.82 -7.26 11.96
C TYR A 198 -1.34 -5.82 11.95
N ILE A 199 -2.12 -5.44 10.93
CA ILE A 199 -2.71 -4.09 10.83
C ILE A 199 -3.61 -3.76 12.03
N ASN A 200 -4.31 -4.76 12.56
CA ASN A 200 -5.22 -4.58 13.70
C ASN A 200 -4.58 -4.88 15.06
N GLN A 201 -3.28 -5.18 15.11
CA GLN A 201 -2.57 -5.35 16.37
C GLN A 201 -2.48 -4.02 17.12
N LYS A 202 -2.68 -4.08 18.44
CA LYS A 202 -2.47 -2.95 19.34
C LYS A 202 -1.03 -3.00 19.84
N ASP A 203 -0.10 -2.58 19.00
CA ASP A 203 1.32 -2.61 19.32
C ASP A 203 1.87 -1.20 19.47
N ASP A 204 2.84 -1.03 20.39
CA ASP A 204 3.47 0.26 20.69
C ASP A 204 4.15 0.91 19.46
N ILE A 205 4.46 0.10 18.43
CA ILE A 205 5.04 0.56 17.15
C ILE A 205 4.05 1.46 16.39
N LEU A 206 2.76 1.13 16.41
CA LEU A 206 1.69 1.98 15.83
C LEU A 206 1.32 3.14 16.77
N ILE A 207 1.55 2.99 18.07
CA ILE A 207 1.30 4.06 19.04
C ILE A 207 2.33 5.17 18.87
N TRP A 208 3.62 4.88 18.65
CA TRP A 208 4.64 5.91 18.40
C TRP A 208 4.40 6.73 17.12
N SER A 209 3.81 6.13 16.08
CA SER A 209 3.43 6.88 14.86
C SER A 209 2.21 7.80 15.08
N LEU A 210 1.37 7.54 16.08
CA LEU A 210 0.17 8.34 16.38
C LEU A 210 0.35 9.30 17.58
N SER A 211 1.25 9.01 18.52
CA SER A 211 1.40 9.76 19.78
C SER A 211 2.52 10.81 19.78
N SER A 212 3.36 10.85 18.73
CA SER A 212 4.37 11.91 18.55
C SER A 212 3.77 13.30 18.24
N GLY A 213 2.42 13.42 18.17
CA GLY A 213 1.68 14.68 18.01
C GLY A 213 1.42 15.45 19.31
N HIS A 214 1.89 14.97 20.47
CA HIS A 214 1.82 15.71 21.72
C HIS A 214 3.22 16.09 22.22
N ILE A 215 3.86 17.00 21.49
CA ILE A 215 4.89 17.86 22.08
C ILE A 215 4.16 19.12 22.57
N LYS A 216 4.02 19.23 23.90
CA LYS A 216 3.74 20.51 24.57
C LYS A 216 4.94 21.44 24.43
#